data_AF-A0A401RT43-F1
#
_entry.id   AF-A0A401RT43-F1
#
_cell.length_a   1.000
_cell.length_b   1.000
_cell.length_c   1.000
_cell.angle_alpha   90.00
_cell.angle_beta   90.00
_cell.angle_gamma   90.00
#
_symmetry.space_group_name_H-M   'P 1'
#
loop_
_entity.id
_entity.type
_entity.pdbx_description
1 polymer ?
#
loop_
_entity_poly.entity_id
_entity_poly.type
_entity_poly.pdbx_seq_one_letter_code
_entity_poly.pdbx_strand_id
1 'polypeptide(L)'
;MDAIGSNIVVSTRTGEVLRILPRLHEDVNEEWISDETRFAYDGLKRQRLIVPMVRGSKGQLVFASWEEALTQIAEALQGVQDKGVAAIAGGMADAEALVALKDMINRLNSDALYTEEIFPMAGAGTDLRSNYLLNTKISGVEEDDVLLLVGTNPRYEAPLFNVRVRKSWLHNDLQVALVGAKVDLSYSYNHVGYCPQALQEIASGKHPFRQVLNKARKPMVVVGSSILQRHDGVQQYKLLSASLHRMPEQAAKSEITGEFETSFKGLPAK
;
A
#
# COMPACT_ATOMS: atom_id res chain seq x y z
N MET A 1 10.59 0.04 4.22
CA MET A 1 10.24 -0.37 5.60
C MET A 1 8.73 -0.45 5.72
N ASP A 2 8.03 0.63 5.38
CA ASP A 2 6.58 0.67 5.21
C ASP A 2 6.20 1.02 3.75
N ALA A 3 4.90 0.99 3.45
CA ALA A 3 4.35 1.32 2.13
C ALA A 3 4.14 2.85 1.92
N ILE A 4 4.57 3.70 2.86
CA ILE A 4 4.45 5.16 2.72
C ILE A 4 5.45 5.70 1.68
N GLY A 5 6.61 5.08 1.55
CA GLY A 5 7.65 5.56 0.64
C GLY A 5 8.23 6.90 1.10
N SER A 6 8.50 7.03 2.40
CA SER A 6 9.07 8.26 2.98
C SER A 6 10.40 8.64 2.32
N ASN A 7 10.56 9.92 1.99
CA ASN A 7 11.78 10.40 1.35
C ASN A 7 12.95 10.48 2.34
N ILE A 8 14.10 9.95 1.93
CA ILE A 8 15.28 9.83 2.78
C ILE A 8 16.54 10.38 2.12
N VAL A 9 17.49 10.80 2.94
CA VAL A 9 18.90 11.03 2.59
C VAL A 9 19.74 9.99 3.34
N VAL A 10 20.37 9.09 2.58
CA VAL A 10 21.28 8.09 3.14
C VAL A 10 22.67 8.69 3.23
N SER A 11 23.17 8.91 4.45
CA SER A 11 24.54 9.40 4.67
C SER A 11 25.49 8.22 4.76
N THR A 12 26.43 8.15 3.81
CA THR A 12 27.47 7.12 3.78
C THR A 12 28.84 7.71 4.07
N ARG A 13 29.76 6.89 4.57
CA ARG A 13 31.18 7.22 4.71
C ARG A 13 31.97 5.96 4.46
N THR A 14 33.05 6.05 3.67
CA THR A 14 33.97 4.93 3.43
C THR A 14 33.28 3.62 3.01
N GLY A 15 32.23 3.71 2.18
CA GLY A 15 31.47 2.54 1.70
C GLY A 15 30.44 1.98 2.69
N GLU A 16 30.25 2.62 3.84
CA GLU A 16 29.33 2.18 4.89
C GLU A 16 28.19 3.19 5.10
N VAL A 17 26.98 2.68 5.33
CA VAL A 17 25.84 3.52 5.75
C VAL A 17 26.00 3.88 7.23
N LEU A 18 26.07 5.18 7.51
CA LEU A 18 26.21 5.69 8.89
C LEU A 18 24.88 6.08 9.52
N ARG A 19 23.98 6.70 8.73
CA ARG A 19 22.67 7.16 9.20
C ARG A 19 21.71 7.39 8.04
N ILE A 20 20.43 7.35 8.35
CA ILE A 20 19.32 7.72 7.46
C ILE A 20 18.64 8.97 8.03
N LEU A 21 18.55 10.02 7.22
CA LEU A 21 17.87 11.26 7.56
C LEU A 21 16.61 11.43 6.70
N PRO A 22 15.56 12.11 7.20
CA PRO A 22 14.43 12.49 6.39
C PRO A 22 14.85 13.51 5.33
N ARG A 23 14.23 13.46 4.16
CA ARG A 23 14.26 14.51 3.13
C ARG A 23 12.89 15.16 3.07
N LEU A 24 12.87 16.49 3.01
CA LEU A 24 11.63 17.26 2.98
C LEU A 24 10.76 16.86 1.79
N HIS A 25 9.50 16.50 2.06
CA HIS A 25 8.48 16.30 1.04
C HIS A 25 7.06 16.50 1.60
N GLU A 26 6.47 17.65 1.27
CA GLU A 26 5.17 18.08 1.80
C GLU A 26 4.00 17.15 1.48
N ASP A 27 4.06 16.38 0.39
CA ASP A 27 2.97 15.45 0.04
C ASP A 27 3.08 14.06 0.69
N VAL A 28 4.22 13.73 1.31
CA VAL A 28 4.47 12.38 1.84
C VAL A 28 4.81 12.47 3.32
N ASN A 29 6.05 12.79 3.65
CA ASN A 29 6.58 12.63 5.00
C ASN A 29 6.90 13.96 5.69
N GLU A 30 6.65 15.11 5.04
CA GLU A 30 7.13 16.43 5.48
C GLU A 30 8.64 16.31 5.77
N GLU A 31 9.05 16.55 7.00
CA GLU A 31 10.43 16.41 7.48
C GLU A 31 10.63 15.20 8.42
N TRP A 32 9.66 14.30 8.51
CA TRP A 32 9.65 13.18 9.46
C TRP A 32 9.95 11.84 8.76
N ILE A 33 10.41 10.85 9.53
CA ILE A 33 10.49 9.43 9.17
C ILE A 33 10.25 8.59 10.41
N SER A 34 9.77 7.35 10.23
CA SER A 34 9.54 6.42 11.33
C SER A 34 10.86 5.97 11.96
N ASP A 35 10.83 5.61 13.23
CA ASP A 35 12.02 5.09 13.92
C ASP A 35 12.54 3.81 13.27
N GLU A 36 11.64 2.96 12.79
CA GLU A 36 11.99 1.80 11.99
C GLU A 36 12.82 2.20 10.77
N THR A 37 12.37 3.17 9.97
CA THR A 37 13.14 3.67 8.81
C THR A 37 14.46 4.31 9.23
N ARG A 38 14.48 5.05 10.34
CA ARG A 38 15.67 5.77 10.81
C ARG A 38 16.79 4.83 11.25
N PHE A 39 16.45 3.69 11.87
CA PHE A 39 17.42 2.78 12.48
C PHE A 39 17.57 1.43 11.75
N ALA A 40 16.79 1.16 10.70
CA ALA A 40 16.89 -0.08 9.91
C ALA A 40 18.25 -0.33 9.25
N TYR A 41 19.07 0.70 9.04
CA TYR A 41 20.33 0.59 8.31
C TYR A 41 21.37 -0.32 8.99
N ASP A 42 21.25 -0.59 10.30
CA ASP A 42 22.11 -1.57 10.97
C ASP A 42 21.84 -2.99 10.46
N GLY A 43 20.59 -3.31 10.14
CA GLY A 43 20.20 -4.57 9.54
C GLY A 43 20.88 -4.84 8.20
N LEU A 44 21.23 -3.79 7.44
CA LEU A 44 21.93 -3.93 6.16
C LEU A 44 23.37 -4.47 6.30
N LYS A 45 23.93 -4.50 7.52
CA LYS A 45 25.29 -5.01 7.79
C LYS A 45 25.30 -6.44 8.32
N ARG A 46 24.15 -6.98 8.70
CA ARG A 46 24.03 -8.25 9.42
C ARG A 46 23.30 -9.27 8.54
N GLN A 47 23.71 -10.54 8.64
CA GLN A 47 23.07 -11.68 7.96
C GLN A 47 22.87 -11.49 6.45
N ARG A 48 23.84 -10.84 5.78
CA ARG A 48 23.79 -10.60 4.34
C ARG A 48 24.11 -11.88 3.56
N LEU A 49 23.33 -12.15 2.53
CA LEU A 49 23.66 -13.13 1.50
C LEU A 49 24.77 -12.54 0.61
N ILE A 50 26.02 -12.95 0.88
CA ILE A 50 27.23 -12.42 0.22
C ILE A 50 27.78 -13.33 -0.88
N VAL A 51 27.45 -14.62 -0.84
CA VAL A 51 27.92 -15.63 -1.78
C VAL A 51 26.74 -16.53 -2.13
N PRO A 52 26.55 -16.91 -3.41
CA PRO A 52 25.57 -17.92 -3.78
C PRO A 52 25.77 -19.22 -3.00
N MET A 53 24.68 -19.90 -2.67
CA MET A 53 24.72 -21.19 -1.98
C MET A 53 23.81 -22.19 -2.68
N VAL A 54 24.30 -23.41 -2.87
CA VAL A 54 23.54 -24.54 -3.45
C VAL A 54 23.41 -25.66 -2.42
N ARG A 55 22.38 -26.50 -2.53
CA ARG A 55 22.24 -27.67 -1.63
C ARG A 55 23.18 -28.78 -2.09
N GLY A 56 24.12 -29.16 -1.22
CA GLY A 56 24.98 -30.32 -1.45
C GLY A 56 24.24 -31.65 -1.27
N SER A 57 24.94 -32.76 -1.53
CA SER A 57 24.41 -34.13 -1.41
C SER A 57 23.87 -34.50 -0.01
N LYS A 58 24.33 -33.81 1.03
CA LYS A 58 23.86 -33.97 2.42
C LYS A 58 22.66 -33.07 2.78
N GLY A 59 22.12 -32.32 1.82
CA GLY A 59 20.97 -31.41 2.00
C GLY A 59 21.30 -30.04 2.62
N GLN A 60 22.56 -29.80 3.00
CA GLN A 60 23.05 -28.54 3.56
C GLN A 60 23.44 -27.54 2.47
N LEU A 61 23.30 -26.25 2.76
CA LEU A 61 23.77 -25.18 1.88
C LEU A 61 25.29 -25.07 1.93
N VAL A 62 25.91 -25.06 0.75
CA VAL A 62 27.36 -24.91 0.55
C VAL A 62 27.60 -23.75 -0.39
N PHE A 63 28.67 -22.98 -0.16
CA PHE A 63 29.07 -21.89 -1.05
C PHE A 63 29.36 -22.37 -2.47
N ALA A 64 28.89 -21.63 -3.47
CA ALA A 64 29.05 -21.93 -4.88
C ALA A 64 29.46 -20.68 -5.69
N SER A 65 29.96 -20.89 -6.91
CA SER A 65 30.17 -19.79 -7.85
C SER A 65 28.84 -19.34 -8.47
N TRP A 66 28.84 -18.15 -9.07
CA TRP A 66 27.69 -17.68 -9.84
C TRP A 66 27.38 -18.57 -11.04
N GLU A 67 28.41 -19.09 -11.75
CA GLU A 67 28.18 -19.99 -12.88
C GLU A 67 27.49 -21.27 -12.42
N GLU A 68 28.01 -21.90 -11.35
CA GLU A 68 27.44 -23.13 -10.81
C GLU A 68 25.98 -22.94 -10.37
N ALA A 69 25.70 -21.88 -9.61
CA ALA A 69 24.35 -21.60 -9.13
C ALA A 69 23.36 -21.33 -10.27
N LEU A 70 23.74 -20.51 -11.25
CA LEU A 70 22.88 -20.16 -12.38
C LEU A 70 22.67 -21.34 -13.34
N THR A 71 23.69 -22.17 -13.57
CA THR A 71 23.56 -23.39 -14.37
C THR A 71 22.59 -24.37 -13.72
N GLN A 72 22.71 -24.61 -12.40
CA GLN A 72 21.76 -25.48 -11.68
C GLN A 72 20.33 -24.93 -11.74
N ILE A 73 20.13 -23.62 -11.62
CA ILE A 73 18.81 -22.98 -11.78
C ILE A 73 18.29 -23.19 -13.20
N ALA A 74 19.12 -22.98 -14.22
CA ALA A 74 18.73 -23.16 -15.62
C ALA A 74 18.35 -24.62 -15.94
N GLU A 75 19.14 -25.59 -15.46
CA GLU A 75 18.85 -27.02 -15.60
C GLU A 75 17.53 -27.40 -14.91
N ALA A 76 17.29 -26.89 -13.70
CA ALA A 76 16.05 -27.11 -12.97
C ALA A 76 14.84 -26.51 -13.71
N LEU A 77 14.99 -25.33 -14.32
CA LEU A 77 13.91 -24.66 -15.05
C LEU A 77 13.64 -25.30 -16.42
N GLN A 78 14.66 -25.81 -17.12
CA GLN A 78 14.50 -26.49 -18.42
C GLN A 78 13.68 -27.78 -18.31
N GLY A 79 13.76 -28.46 -17.17
CA GLY A 79 13.01 -29.69 -16.91
C GLY A 79 11.52 -29.48 -16.60
N VAL A 80 11.07 -28.23 -16.40
CA VAL A 80 9.68 -27.95 -16.04
C VAL A 80 8.86 -27.64 -17.28
N GLN A 81 7.92 -28.53 -17.59
CA GLN A 81 6.86 -28.30 -18.58
C GLN A 81 5.60 -27.80 -17.86
N ASP A 82 4.81 -26.97 -18.54
CA ASP A 82 3.44 -26.54 -18.20
C ASP A 82 3.15 -26.17 -16.73
N LYS A 83 2.94 -24.87 -16.44
CA LYS A 83 2.44 -24.33 -15.14
C LYS A 83 3.11 -24.87 -13.85
N GLY A 84 4.19 -25.64 -13.95
CA GLY A 84 4.91 -26.24 -12.82
C GLY A 84 5.88 -25.30 -12.13
N VAL A 85 6.07 -24.09 -12.68
CA VAL A 85 6.90 -23.03 -12.08
C VAL A 85 5.98 -21.95 -11.52
N ALA A 86 6.22 -21.56 -10.28
CA ALA A 86 5.62 -20.39 -9.66
C ALA A 86 6.71 -19.45 -9.12
N ALA A 87 6.42 -18.16 -9.08
CA ALA A 87 7.28 -17.17 -8.47
C ALA A 87 6.57 -16.50 -7.29
N ILE A 88 7.30 -16.29 -6.20
CA ILE A 88 6.83 -15.61 -4.99
C ILE A 88 7.69 -14.36 -4.80
N ALA A 89 7.06 -13.20 -4.87
CA ALA A 89 7.69 -11.90 -4.68
C ALA A 89 7.62 -11.45 -3.22
N GLY A 90 8.78 -11.08 -2.66
CA GLY A 90 8.87 -10.51 -1.32
C GLY A 90 8.47 -9.03 -1.27
N GLY A 91 8.05 -8.53 -0.10
CA GLY A 91 7.56 -7.17 0.08
C GLY A 91 8.57 -6.04 -0.13
N MET A 92 9.86 -6.36 -0.28
CA MET A 92 10.94 -5.39 -0.55
C MET A 92 11.51 -5.46 -1.98
N ALA A 93 10.91 -6.25 -2.87
CA ALA A 93 11.34 -6.34 -4.27
C ALA A 93 10.99 -5.05 -5.04
N ASP A 94 11.92 -4.59 -5.87
CA ASP A 94 11.73 -3.44 -6.77
C ASP A 94 10.93 -3.83 -8.03
N ALA A 95 10.32 -2.83 -8.68
CA ALA A 95 9.43 -3.06 -9.82
C ALA A 95 10.19 -3.68 -11.01
N GLU A 96 11.44 -3.31 -11.20
CA GLU A 96 12.33 -3.79 -12.25
C GLU A 96 12.58 -5.29 -12.13
N ALA A 97 12.92 -5.78 -10.93
CA ALA A 97 13.10 -7.21 -10.70
C ALA A 97 11.79 -7.97 -10.84
N LEU A 98 10.66 -7.39 -10.41
CA LEU A 98 9.34 -8.01 -10.59
C LEU A 98 8.96 -8.15 -12.07
N VAL A 99 9.25 -7.15 -12.90
CA VAL A 99 9.03 -7.22 -14.35
C VAL A 99 9.95 -8.25 -14.99
N ALA A 100 11.24 -8.26 -14.64
CA ALA A 100 12.18 -9.25 -15.17
C ALA A 100 11.77 -10.69 -14.79
N LEU A 101 11.35 -10.91 -13.55
CA LEU A 101 10.86 -12.19 -13.07
C LEU A 101 9.56 -12.59 -13.78
N LYS A 102 8.62 -11.66 -13.91
CA LYS A 102 7.36 -11.88 -14.65
C LYS A 102 7.64 -12.29 -16.09
N ASP A 103 8.52 -11.60 -16.80
CA ASP A 103 8.86 -11.90 -18.18
C ASP A 103 9.55 -13.26 -18.30
N MET A 104 10.42 -13.62 -17.35
CA MET A 104 11.05 -14.94 -17.29
C MET A 104 10.02 -16.06 -17.13
N ILE A 105 9.08 -15.92 -16.18
CA ILE A 105 8.04 -16.91 -15.90
C ILE A 105 7.04 -17.02 -17.06
N ASN A 106 6.69 -15.89 -17.69
CA ASN A 106 5.86 -15.87 -18.89
C ASN A 106 6.52 -16.60 -20.06
N ARG A 107 7.86 -16.49 -20.23
CA ARG A 107 8.61 -17.25 -21.25
C ARG A 107 8.61 -18.75 -21.00
N LEU A 108 8.44 -19.18 -19.75
CA LEU A 108 8.22 -20.57 -19.35
C LEU A 108 6.74 -20.99 -19.45
N ASN A 109 5.89 -20.15 -20.08
CA ASN A 109 4.46 -20.39 -20.28
C ASN A 109 3.69 -20.63 -18.96
N SER A 110 4.12 -19.96 -17.88
CA SER A 110 3.44 -19.97 -16.59
C SER A 110 2.91 -18.56 -16.24
N ASP A 111 1.74 -18.52 -15.62
CA ASP A 111 1.07 -17.33 -15.09
C ASP A 111 1.07 -17.30 -13.54
N ALA A 112 1.73 -18.28 -12.90
CA ALA A 112 1.73 -18.46 -11.45
C ALA A 112 2.68 -17.46 -10.75
N LEU A 113 2.21 -16.23 -10.62
CA LEU A 113 2.90 -15.13 -9.95
C LEU A 113 2.16 -14.76 -8.66
N TYR A 114 2.88 -14.81 -7.55
CA TYR A 114 2.33 -14.54 -6.22
C TYR A 114 3.16 -13.49 -5.49
N THR A 115 2.50 -12.74 -4.62
CA THR A 115 3.11 -11.81 -3.66
C THR A 115 2.96 -12.38 -2.25
N GLU A 116 3.80 -11.96 -1.31
CA GLU A 116 3.67 -12.33 0.11
C GLU A 116 2.29 -11.97 0.69
N GLU A 117 1.75 -10.82 0.30
CA GLU A 117 0.43 -10.35 0.69
C GLU A 117 -0.65 -10.73 -0.32
N ILE A 118 -1.79 -11.24 0.16
CA ILE A 118 -2.97 -11.57 -0.64
C ILE A 118 -3.85 -10.32 -0.80
N PHE A 119 -4.32 -10.08 -2.01
CA PHE A 119 -5.35 -9.09 -2.29
C PHE A 119 -6.57 -9.77 -2.96
N PRO A 120 -7.81 -9.40 -2.60
CA PRO A 120 -9.00 -10.02 -3.16
C PRO A 120 -9.15 -9.73 -4.65
N MET A 121 -9.10 -10.77 -5.48
CA MET A 121 -9.27 -10.70 -6.94
C MET A 121 -10.74 -10.68 -7.40
N ALA A 122 -11.71 -10.57 -6.49
CA ALA A 122 -13.12 -10.62 -6.86
C ALA A 122 -13.58 -9.30 -7.52
N GLY A 123 -14.31 -9.41 -8.63
CA GLY A 123 -14.79 -8.24 -9.38
C GLY A 123 -13.68 -7.66 -10.26
N ALA A 124 -13.45 -6.35 -10.18
CA ALA A 124 -12.40 -5.67 -10.95
C ALA A 124 -10.97 -5.91 -10.42
N GLY A 125 -10.80 -6.61 -9.30
CA GLY A 125 -9.51 -7.05 -8.76
C GLY A 125 -8.41 -5.98 -8.84
N THR A 126 -7.32 -6.33 -9.51
CA THR A 126 -6.15 -5.48 -9.78
C THR A 126 -6.21 -4.76 -11.13
N ASP A 127 -7.25 -4.98 -11.93
CA ASP A 127 -7.40 -4.32 -13.24
C ASP A 127 -7.59 -2.81 -13.07
N LEU A 128 -8.36 -2.40 -12.06
CA LEU A 128 -8.55 -1.00 -11.69
C LEU A 128 -7.58 -0.60 -10.57
N ARG A 129 -6.65 0.31 -10.90
CA ARG A 129 -5.65 0.82 -9.94
C ARG A 129 -6.28 1.46 -8.70
N SER A 130 -7.46 2.06 -8.84
CA SER A 130 -8.20 2.70 -7.75
C SER A 130 -8.59 1.76 -6.61
N ASN A 131 -8.52 0.44 -6.83
CA ASN A 131 -8.94 -0.56 -5.86
C ASN A 131 -7.92 -0.80 -4.73
N TYR A 132 -6.64 -0.56 -5.00
CA TYR A 132 -5.53 -0.86 -4.08
C TYR A 132 -4.65 0.35 -3.77
N LEU A 133 -4.95 1.51 -4.35
CA LEU A 133 -4.29 2.77 -4.01
C LEU A 133 -5.03 3.48 -2.88
N LEU A 134 -4.28 4.26 -2.11
CA LEU A 134 -4.85 5.39 -1.40
C LEU A 134 -5.18 6.45 -2.47
N ASN A 135 -6.44 6.50 -2.91
CA ASN A 135 -6.86 7.37 -4.00
C ASN A 135 -6.75 8.85 -3.64
N THR A 136 -6.97 9.18 -2.37
CA THR A 136 -6.63 10.49 -1.83
C THR A 136 -5.13 10.54 -1.55
N LYS A 137 -4.52 11.71 -1.77
CA LYS A 137 -3.11 11.90 -1.40
C LYS A 137 -2.95 11.82 0.12
N ILE A 138 -1.75 11.49 0.60
CA ILE A 138 -1.43 11.53 2.04
C ILE A 138 -1.63 12.96 2.59
N SER A 139 -1.24 13.98 1.82
CA SER A 139 -1.52 15.40 2.14
C SER A 139 -3.01 15.74 2.12
N GLY A 140 -3.84 14.99 1.37
CA GLY A 140 -5.28 15.22 1.27
C GLY A 140 -6.05 15.03 2.58
N VAL A 141 -5.49 14.28 3.53
CA VAL A 141 -6.05 14.09 4.89
C VAL A 141 -6.26 15.41 5.63
N GLU A 142 -5.49 16.44 5.28
CA GLU A 142 -5.59 17.76 5.89
C GLU A 142 -6.86 18.51 5.43
N GLU A 143 -7.47 18.12 4.32
CA GLU A 143 -8.69 18.76 3.81
C GLU A 143 -9.98 18.02 4.18
N ASP A 144 -9.87 16.83 4.77
CA ASP A 144 -11.01 15.98 5.06
C ASP A 144 -11.76 16.41 6.33
N ASP A 145 -13.08 16.29 6.31
CA ASP A 145 -13.92 16.59 7.48
C ASP A 145 -14.10 15.36 8.38
N VAL A 146 -14.18 14.17 7.74
CA VAL A 146 -14.48 12.90 8.39
C VAL A 146 -13.58 11.82 7.82
N LEU A 147 -12.88 11.11 8.72
CA LEU A 147 -12.02 9.98 8.38
C LEU A 147 -12.57 8.70 9.01
N LEU A 148 -12.88 7.71 8.17
CA LEU A 148 -13.24 6.36 8.60
C LEU A 148 -12.08 5.40 8.37
N LEU A 149 -11.51 4.88 9.44
CA LEU A 149 -10.51 3.82 9.43
C LEU A 149 -11.19 2.46 9.56
N VAL A 150 -10.91 1.54 8.64
CA VAL A 150 -11.50 0.19 8.60
C VAL A 150 -10.41 -0.86 8.75
N GLY A 151 -10.41 -1.53 9.90
CA GLY A 151 -9.55 -2.68 10.20
C GLY A 151 -8.05 -2.41 10.18
N THR A 152 -7.62 -1.15 10.20
CA THR A 152 -6.22 -0.75 10.15
C THR A 152 -5.78 -0.19 11.50
N ASN A 153 -4.50 -0.39 11.81
CA ASN A 153 -3.80 0.39 12.82
C ASN A 153 -2.72 1.26 12.13
N PRO A 154 -3.06 2.49 11.70
CA PRO A 154 -2.15 3.33 10.94
C PRO A 154 -0.90 3.69 11.75
N ARG A 155 -0.94 3.64 13.08
CA ARG A 155 0.23 3.90 13.92
C ARG A 155 1.37 2.90 13.68
N TYR A 156 1.06 1.64 13.38
CA TYR A 156 2.06 0.61 13.13
C TYR A 156 2.26 0.33 11.64
N GLU A 157 1.18 0.28 10.86
CA GLU A 157 1.26 -0.03 9.42
C GLU A 157 1.84 1.15 8.61
N ALA A 158 1.52 2.39 9.02
CA ALA A 158 1.81 3.59 8.26
C ALA A 158 2.03 4.81 9.19
N PRO A 159 3.12 4.82 10.01
CA PRO A 159 3.25 5.77 11.12
C PRO A 159 3.15 7.25 10.70
N LEU A 160 3.69 7.59 9.53
CA LEU A 160 3.68 8.96 8.99
C LEU A 160 2.28 9.38 8.54
N PHE A 161 1.49 8.45 8.00
CA PHE A 161 0.08 8.71 7.74
C PHE A 161 -0.67 8.98 9.04
N ASN A 162 -0.39 8.23 10.12
CA ASN A 162 -0.97 8.51 11.44
C ASN A 162 -0.57 9.88 11.99
N VAL A 163 0.66 10.35 11.73
CA VAL A 163 1.10 11.71 12.09
C VAL A 163 0.29 12.76 11.33
N ARG A 164 0.01 12.56 10.03
CA ARG A 164 -0.86 13.46 9.25
C ARG A 164 -2.29 13.48 9.77
N VAL A 165 -2.85 12.32 10.11
CA VAL A 165 -4.17 12.25 10.73
C VAL A 165 -4.19 13.00 12.05
N ARG A 166 -3.15 12.83 12.89
CA ARG A 166 -3.01 13.57 14.16
C ARG A 166 -2.90 15.08 13.94
N LYS A 167 -2.15 15.52 12.93
CA LYS A 167 -2.01 16.93 12.55
C LYS A 167 -3.38 17.52 12.16
N SER A 168 -4.10 16.83 11.27
CA SER A 168 -5.44 17.23 10.84
C SER A 168 -6.44 17.23 12.00
N TRP A 169 -6.36 16.24 12.91
CA TRP A 169 -7.17 16.20 14.14
C TRP A 169 -6.89 17.39 15.07
N LEU A 170 -5.64 17.84 15.19
CA LEU A 170 -5.27 18.94 16.08
C LEU A 170 -5.63 20.32 15.50
N HIS A 171 -5.54 20.50 14.17
CA HIS A 171 -5.65 21.80 13.53
C HIS A 171 -6.97 22.02 12.79
N ASN A 172 -7.60 20.96 12.28
CA ASN A 172 -8.74 21.04 11.37
C ASN A 172 -10.02 20.38 11.95
N ASP A 173 -9.99 20.01 13.24
CA ASP A 173 -11.11 19.34 13.93
C ASP A 173 -11.62 18.07 13.23
N LEU A 174 -10.71 17.32 12.58
CA LEU A 174 -11.02 16.09 11.84
C LEU A 174 -11.76 15.07 12.73
N GLN A 175 -12.95 14.64 12.30
CA GLN A 175 -13.67 13.57 12.98
C GLN A 175 -13.16 12.20 12.55
N VAL A 176 -12.40 11.54 13.42
CA VAL A 176 -11.88 10.20 13.15
C VAL A 176 -12.80 9.14 13.76
N ALA A 177 -13.11 8.12 12.96
CA ALA A 177 -13.85 6.94 13.39
C ALA A 177 -13.09 5.66 13.04
N LEU A 178 -13.18 4.66 13.92
CA LEU A 178 -12.52 3.37 13.75
C LEU A 178 -13.53 2.22 13.80
N VAL A 179 -13.53 1.41 12.76
CA VAL A 179 -14.19 0.10 12.71
C VAL A 179 -13.12 -0.97 12.81
N GLY A 180 -13.08 -1.72 13.90
CA GLY A 180 -12.05 -2.72 14.15
C GLY A 180 -11.73 -2.90 15.62
N ALA A 181 -10.57 -3.47 15.91
CA ALA A 181 -10.06 -3.60 17.26
C ALA A 181 -9.81 -2.20 17.88
N LYS A 182 -10.09 -2.04 19.17
CA LYS A 182 -9.75 -0.82 19.90
C LYS A 182 -8.23 -0.77 20.06
N VAL A 183 -7.61 0.25 19.47
CA VAL A 183 -6.16 0.47 19.50
C VAL A 183 -5.85 1.90 19.96
N ASP A 184 -4.64 2.13 20.47
CA ASP A 184 -4.18 3.48 20.82
C ASP A 184 -3.56 4.17 19.60
N LEU A 185 -4.30 5.13 19.03
CA LEU A 185 -3.88 5.94 17.87
C LEU A 185 -3.20 7.25 18.25
N SER A 186 -2.97 7.52 19.54
CA SER A 186 -2.45 8.79 20.12
C SER A 186 -3.41 9.98 20.11
N TYR A 187 -4.55 9.90 19.43
CA TYR A 187 -5.62 10.92 19.41
C TYR A 187 -6.98 10.28 19.72
N SER A 188 -7.99 11.09 20.05
CA SER A 188 -9.34 10.59 20.30
C SER A 188 -10.05 10.23 18.99
N TYR A 189 -10.82 9.15 19.01
CA TYR A 189 -11.60 8.70 17.86
C TYR A 189 -12.91 8.06 18.33
N ASN A 190 -13.90 8.08 17.44
CA ASN A 190 -15.17 7.40 17.66
C ASN A 190 -15.04 5.92 17.28
N HIS A 191 -15.06 5.04 18.28
CA HIS A 191 -15.08 3.59 18.01
C HIS A 191 -16.50 3.19 17.58
N VAL A 192 -16.64 2.80 16.31
CA VAL A 192 -17.93 2.47 15.70
C VAL A 192 -18.34 1.03 16.01
N GLY A 193 -17.38 0.12 16.09
CA GLY A 193 -17.64 -1.28 16.41
C GLY A 193 -16.60 -2.23 15.81
N TYR A 194 -16.86 -3.52 15.93
CA TYR A 194 -15.99 -4.57 15.39
C TYR A 194 -16.47 -5.02 14.00
N CYS A 195 -15.52 -5.36 13.13
CA CYS A 195 -15.78 -5.94 11.82
C CYS A 195 -16.16 -7.44 11.97
N PRO A 196 -17.14 -8.00 11.21
CA PRO A 196 -17.84 -7.45 10.04
C PRO A 196 -19.20 -6.79 10.29
N GLN A 197 -19.78 -6.94 11.50
CA GLN A 197 -21.13 -6.47 11.80
C GLN A 197 -21.27 -4.95 11.63
N ALA A 198 -20.33 -4.18 12.18
CA ALA A 198 -20.35 -2.73 12.09
C ALA A 198 -20.32 -2.23 10.63
N LEU A 199 -19.57 -2.90 9.74
CA LEU A 199 -19.55 -2.56 8.31
C LEU A 199 -20.90 -2.83 7.65
N GLN A 200 -21.57 -3.93 8.00
CA GLN A 200 -22.90 -4.26 7.46
C GLN A 200 -23.97 -3.26 7.93
N GLU A 201 -23.89 -2.80 9.17
CA GLU A 201 -24.80 -1.78 9.71
C GLU A 201 -24.58 -0.41 9.06
N ILE A 202 -23.33 -0.04 8.76
CA ILE A 202 -23.00 1.17 8.00
C ILE A 202 -23.50 1.05 6.56
N ALA A 203 -23.27 -0.10 5.90
CA ALA A 203 -23.67 -0.36 4.53
C ALA A 203 -25.20 -0.37 4.34
N SER A 204 -25.93 -0.90 5.32
CA SER A 204 -27.39 -0.91 5.34
C SER A 204 -28.01 0.41 5.79
N GLY A 205 -27.20 1.35 6.28
CA GLY A 205 -27.64 2.67 6.75
C GLY A 205 -28.32 2.67 8.13
N LYS A 206 -28.25 1.56 8.87
CA LYS A 206 -28.80 1.45 10.23
C LYS A 206 -27.92 2.16 11.26
N HIS A 207 -26.62 2.19 11.03
CA HIS A 207 -25.67 2.78 11.98
C HIS A 207 -25.72 4.33 11.95
N PRO A 208 -25.75 5.03 13.11
CA PRO A 208 -25.78 6.49 13.17
C PRO A 208 -24.64 7.17 12.41
N PHE A 209 -23.47 6.54 12.37
CA PHE A 209 -22.30 7.04 11.65
C PHE A 209 -22.52 7.21 10.13
N ARG A 210 -23.47 6.47 9.53
CA ARG A 210 -23.82 6.68 8.11
C ARG A 210 -24.38 8.08 7.87
N GLN A 211 -25.11 8.65 8.83
CA GLN A 211 -25.62 10.02 8.73
C GLN A 211 -24.49 11.04 8.80
N VAL A 212 -23.45 10.78 9.59
CA VAL A 212 -22.24 11.62 9.68
C VAL A 212 -21.51 11.60 8.34
N LEU A 213 -21.28 10.42 7.77
CA LEU A 213 -20.64 10.27 6.45
C LEU A 213 -21.43 10.96 5.32
N ASN A 214 -22.76 10.90 5.34
CA ASN A 214 -23.59 11.57 4.34
C ASN A 214 -23.62 13.10 4.50
N LYS A 215 -23.34 13.63 5.69
CA LYS A 215 -23.30 15.08 5.97
C LYS A 215 -21.92 15.69 5.72
N ALA A 216 -20.87 14.87 5.74
CA ALA A 216 -19.51 15.30 5.46
C ALA A 216 -19.38 15.85 4.03
N ARG A 217 -18.61 16.92 3.84
CA ARG A 217 -18.35 17.47 2.50
C ARG A 217 -17.22 16.70 1.83
N LYS A 218 -16.16 16.42 2.59
CA LYS A 218 -15.01 15.62 2.18
C LYS A 218 -14.81 14.42 3.12
N PRO A 219 -15.54 13.30 2.89
CA PRO A 219 -15.32 12.06 3.64
C PRO A 219 -14.17 11.24 3.04
N MET A 220 -13.28 10.76 3.89
CA MET A 220 -12.23 9.80 3.53
C MET A 220 -12.46 8.45 4.22
N VAL A 221 -12.34 7.37 3.45
CA VAL A 221 -12.45 6.00 3.96
C VAL A 221 -11.16 5.26 3.64
N VAL A 222 -10.47 4.82 4.70
CA VAL A 222 -9.20 4.09 4.60
C VAL A 222 -9.43 2.66 5.05
N VAL A 223 -9.07 1.72 4.19
CA VAL A 223 -9.19 0.29 4.43
C VAL A 223 -7.78 -0.28 4.60
N GLY A 224 -7.51 -0.93 5.73
CA GLY A 224 -6.23 -1.58 5.96
C GLY A 224 -6.03 -2.79 5.05
N SER A 225 -4.84 -2.97 4.49
CA SER A 225 -4.53 -4.18 3.70
C SER A 225 -4.61 -5.45 4.56
N SER A 226 -4.30 -5.36 5.85
CA SER A 226 -4.36 -6.46 6.81
C SER A 226 -5.76 -7.08 6.93
N ILE A 227 -6.82 -6.31 6.72
CA ILE A 227 -8.20 -6.83 6.73
C ILE A 227 -8.49 -7.71 5.51
N LEU A 228 -7.83 -7.43 4.39
CA LEU A 228 -8.01 -8.12 3.12
C LEU A 228 -7.36 -9.52 3.13
N GLN A 229 -6.39 -9.74 4.02
CA GLN A 229 -5.70 -11.02 4.22
C GLN A 229 -6.57 -12.09 4.87
N ARG A 230 -7.69 -11.70 5.50
CA ARG A 230 -8.58 -12.62 6.20
C ARG A 230 -9.38 -13.45 5.20
N HIS A 231 -9.83 -14.63 5.63
CA HIS A 231 -10.71 -15.48 4.81
C HIS A 231 -12.02 -14.78 4.39
N ASP A 232 -12.51 -13.83 5.20
CA ASP A 232 -13.69 -13.00 4.93
C ASP A 232 -13.37 -11.69 4.20
N GLY A 233 -12.09 -11.42 3.87
CA GLY A 233 -11.63 -10.16 3.27
C GLY A 233 -12.32 -9.83 1.94
N VAL A 234 -12.60 -10.84 1.12
CA VAL A 234 -13.34 -10.68 -0.15
C VAL A 234 -14.76 -10.15 0.08
N GLN A 235 -15.45 -10.65 1.10
CA GLN A 235 -16.82 -10.23 1.41
C GLN A 235 -16.85 -8.81 1.95
N GLN A 236 -15.89 -8.47 2.82
CA GLN A 236 -15.75 -7.14 3.39
C GLN A 236 -15.40 -6.10 2.31
N TYR A 237 -14.49 -6.44 1.40
CA TYR A 237 -14.14 -5.60 0.26
C TYR A 237 -15.36 -5.30 -0.63
N LYS A 238 -16.17 -6.32 -0.97
CA LYS A 238 -17.41 -6.16 -1.74
C LYS A 238 -18.43 -5.27 -1.03
N LEU A 239 -18.55 -5.40 0.29
CA LEU A 239 -19.48 -4.62 1.08
C LEU A 239 -19.07 -3.13 1.10
N LEU A 240 -17.78 -2.86 1.25
CA LEU A 240 -17.22 -1.51 1.24
C LEU A 240 -17.38 -0.86 -0.13
N SER A 241 -17.00 -1.55 -1.21
CA SER A 241 -17.13 -1.01 -2.57
C SER A 241 -18.59 -0.69 -2.89
N ALA A 242 -19.54 -1.56 -2.56
CA ALA A 242 -20.97 -1.31 -2.76
C ALA A 242 -21.49 -0.11 -1.93
N SER A 243 -20.93 0.12 -0.74
CA SER A 243 -21.37 1.19 0.17
C SER A 243 -20.85 2.58 -0.24
N LEU A 244 -19.67 2.61 -0.88
CA LEU A 244 -19.03 3.82 -1.39
C LEU A 244 -19.67 4.31 -2.70
N HIS A 245 -19.99 3.42 -3.64
CA HIS A 245 -20.68 3.79 -4.89
C HIS A 245 -22.09 4.37 -4.66
N ARG A 246 -22.70 4.11 -3.50
CA ARG A 246 -24.01 4.64 -3.11
C ARG A 246 -23.93 6.00 -2.40
N MET A 247 -22.74 6.55 -2.19
CA MET A 247 -22.59 7.90 -1.66
C MET A 247 -22.89 8.91 -2.79
N PRO A 248 -23.69 9.97 -2.52
CA PRO A 248 -24.00 10.95 -3.54
C PRO A 248 -22.71 11.62 -4.03
N GLU A 249 -22.49 11.64 -5.34
CA GLU A 249 -21.43 12.39 -6.02
C GLU A 249 -21.63 13.90 -5.81
N GLN A 250 -21.30 14.42 -4.63
CA GLN A 250 -21.28 15.87 -4.38
C GLN A 250 -19.85 16.44 -4.34
N ALA A 251 -18.82 15.60 -4.26
CA ALA A 251 -17.42 16.05 -4.14
C ALA A 251 -16.58 16.00 -5.45
N ALA A 252 -17.06 15.37 -6.53
CA ALA A 252 -16.26 15.18 -7.75
C ALA A 252 -16.35 16.32 -8.79
N LYS A 253 -17.14 17.37 -8.55
CA LYS A 253 -17.43 18.42 -9.55
C LYS A 253 -16.61 19.71 -9.42
N SER A 254 -15.78 19.87 -8.39
CA SER A 254 -15.06 21.15 -8.18
C SER A 254 -13.69 21.25 -8.84
N GLU A 255 -13.12 20.18 -9.41
CA GLU A 255 -11.76 20.22 -9.98
C GLU A 255 -11.68 20.11 -11.51
N ILE A 256 -12.79 19.85 -12.21
CA ILE A 256 -12.79 19.66 -13.69
C ILE A 256 -13.22 20.92 -14.46
N THR A 257 -13.59 22.02 -13.78
CA THR A 257 -14.05 23.26 -14.44
C THR A 257 -13.05 24.43 -14.38
N GLY A 258 -11.84 24.22 -13.85
CA GLY A 258 -10.75 25.19 -13.96
C GLY A 258 -9.72 24.73 -14.99
N GLU A 259 -9.51 25.55 -16.03
CA GLU A 259 -8.35 25.48 -16.93
C GLU A 259 -8.36 24.45 -18.07
N PHE A 260 -9.37 24.45 -18.95
CA PHE A 260 -9.16 24.05 -20.36
C PHE A 260 -10.13 24.81 -21.30
N GLU A 261 -10.23 26.14 -21.17
CA GLU A 261 -10.72 26.99 -22.27
C GLU A 261 -9.56 27.39 -23.18
N THR A 262 -9.35 26.52 -24.16
CA THR A 262 -8.77 26.73 -25.50
C THR A 262 -8.52 28.19 -25.92
N SER A 263 -7.26 28.65 -25.84
CA SER A 263 -6.72 29.72 -26.69
C SER A 263 -6.09 29.13 -27.94
N PHE A 264 -6.91 28.69 -28.89
CA PHE A 264 -6.49 28.43 -30.27
C PHE A 264 -7.67 28.68 -31.21
N LYS A 265 -7.84 29.93 -31.63
CA LYS A 265 -8.67 30.29 -32.79
C LYS A 265 -7.98 31.40 -33.60
N GLY A 266 -7.54 31.04 -34.80
CA GLY A 266 -7.63 31.92 -35.98
C GLY A 266 -6.33 32.56 -36.49
N LEU A 267 -5.55 31.82 -37.28
CA LEU A 267 -4.77 32.40 -38.38
C LEU A 267 -5.55 32.16 -39.69
N PRO A 268 -5.91 33.20 -40.46
CA PRO A 268 -6.62 33.02 -41.72
C PRO A 268 -5.63 32.65 -42.84
N ALA A 269 -6.01 31.66 -43.65
CA ALA A 269 -5.33 31.34 -44.89
C ALA A 269 -5.80 32.30 -46.00
N LYS A 270 -4.89 33.18 -46.46
CA LYS A 270 -4.64 33.55 -47.86
C LYS A 270 -3.37 34.38 -47.95
#